data_AF-W2WFV6-F1
#
_entry.id   AF-W2WFV6-F1
#
_cell.length_a   1.000
_cell.length_b   1.000
_cell.length_c   1.000
_cell.angle_alpha   90.00
_cell.angle_beta   90.00
_cell.angle_gamma   90.00
#
_symmetry.space_group_name_H-M   'P 1'
#
loop_
_entity.id
_entity.type
_entity.pdbx_description
1 polymer ?
#
loop_
_entity_poly.entity_id
_entity_poly.type
_entity_poly.pdbx_seq_one_letter_code
_entity_poly.pdbx_strand_id
1 'polypeptide(L)'
;IFGTIFTFGLFSTGSTDDGLAIGEQMESVMQDVTAKGCEIGAVVRDDAGQCDRARRILALRHPRIAFIHGFAHDINNLVKSVLNTSFRTLTKQASLATVTLNASSFKWLVRAQALGSSAY
;
A
#
# COMPACT_ATOMS: atom_id res chain seq x y z
N ILE A 1 15.55 -11.28 -1.11
CA ILE A 1 14.93 -10.64 -2.29
C ILE A 1 15.99 -9.69 -2.84
N PHE A 2 16.52 -9.97 -4.02
CA PHE A 2 17.49 -9.10 -4.68
C PHE A 2 16.73 -8.02 -5.46
N GLY A 3 17.16 -6.77 -5.35
CA GLY A 3 16.54 -5.63 -6.02
C GLY A 3 16.57 -4.36 -5.16
N THR A 4 16.31 -3.21 -5.79
CA THR A 4 16.21 -1.93 -5.10
C THR A 4 14.76 -1.45 -5.15
N ILE A 5 14.24 -1.01 -4.00
CA ILE A 5 12.90 -0.43 -3.88
C ILE A 5 13.04 1.09 -3.95
N PHE A 6 12.27 1.71 -4.82
CA PHE A 6 12.20 3.16 -4.95
C PHE A 6 10.75 3.61 -4.86
N THR A 7 10.51 4.74 -4.19
CA THR A 7 9.22 5.41 -4.18
C THR A 7 9.27 6.56 -5.18
N PHE A 8 8.48 6.47 -6.24
CA PHE A 8 8.39 7.55 -7.25
C PHE A 8 7.63 8.78 -6.75
N GLY A 9 6.62 8.56 -5.91
CA GLY A 9 5.83 9.64 -5.34
C GLY A 9 4.53 9.14 -4.72
N LEU A 10 3.83 10.07 -4.09
CA LEU A 10 2.44 9.94 -3.66
C LEU A 10 1.64 11.00 -4.42
N PHE A 11 0.80 10.55 -5.35
CA PHE A 11 0.06 11.44 -6.25
C PHE A 11 -1.34 11.68 -5.69
N SER A 12 -1.76 12.94 -5.62
CA SER A 12 -3.12 13.28 -5.20
C SER A 12 -4.13 12.73 -6.20
N THR A 13 -5.16 12.05 -5.71
CA THR A 13 -6.30 11.61 -6.52
C THR A 13 -7.31 12.76 -6.66
N GLY A 14 -7.93 12.88 -7.84
CA GLY A 14 -9.02 13.84 -8.06
C GLY A 14 -10.31 13.45 -7.34
N SER A 15 -11.36 14.26 -7.52
CA SER A 15 -12.70 13.97 -7.00
C SER A 15 -13.42 12.83 -7.72
N THR A 16 -12.98 12.51 -8.95
CA THR A 16 -13.52 11.40 -9.76
C THR A 16 -12.66 10.16 -9.53
N ASP A 17 -13.30 9.08 -9.07
CA ASP A 17 -12.65 7.83 -8.67
C ASP A 17 -13.15 6.61 -9.47
N ASP A 18 -13.73 6.84 -10.65
CA ASP A 18 -14.09 5.75 -11.55
C ASP A 18 -12.87 5.03 -12.14
N GLY A 19 -13.08 3.82 -12.66
CA GLY A 19 -11.99 3.00 -13.18
C GLY A 19 -11.24 3.62 -14.37
N LEU A 20 -11.87 4.54 -15.12
CA LEU A 20 -11.19 5.24 -16.21
C LEU A 20 -10.27 6.33 -15.63
N ALA A 21 -10.77 7.16 -14.72
CA ALA A 21 -10.00 8.22 -14.07
C ALA A 21 -8.78 7.66 -13.33
N ILE A 22 -8.95 6.57 -12.57
CA ILE A 22 -7.82 5.89 -11.91
C ILE A 22 -6.83 5.30 -12.94
N GLY A 23 -7.36 4.79 -14.06
CA GLY A 23 -6.54 4.29 -15.17
C GLY A 23 -5.66 5.39 -15.77
N GLU A 24 -6.26 6.52 -16.14
CA GLU A 24 -5.57 7.68 -16.71
C GLU A 24 -4.52 8.26 -15.75
N GLN A 25 -4.84 8.35 -14.46
CA GLN A 25 -3.87 8.80 -13.46
C GLN A 25 -2.66 7.86 -13.39
N MET A 26 -2.89 6.54 -13.42
CA MET A 26 -1.80 5.56 -13.40
C MET A 26 -0.98 5.61 -14.69
N GLU A 27 -1.63 5.79 -15.84
CA GLU A 27 -0.96 5.93 -17.14
C GLU A 27 -0.03 7.16 -17.17
N SER A 28 -0.45 8.28 -16.58
CA SER A 28 0.40 9.46 -16.37
C SER A 28 1.65 9.14 -15.53
N VAL A 29 1.48 8.41 -14.42
CA VAL A 29 2.62 7.98 -13.59
C VAL A 29 3.54 7.03 -14.36
N MET A 30 2.99 6.12 -15.17
CA MET A 30 3.79 5.20 -16.00
C MET A 30 4.60 5.97 -17.05
N GLN A 31 4.05 7.02 -17.64
CA GLN A 31 4.76 7.90 -18.58
C GLN A 31 5.91 8.63 -17.87
N ASP A 32 5.68 9.18 -16.67
CA ASP A 32 6.71 9.84 -15.87
C ASP A 32 7.85 8.89 -15.48
N VAL A 33 7.52 7.65 -15.10
CA VAL A 33 8.50 6.60 -14.78
C VAL A 33 9.33 6.26 -16.02
N THR A 34 8.69 6.15 -17.19
CA THR A 34 9.37 5.87 -18.45
C THR A 34 10.26 7.03 -18.89
N ALA A 35 9.79 8.27 -18.72
CA ALA A 35 10.58 9.47 -19.00
C ALA A 35 11.83 9.60 -18.12
N LYS A 36 11.80 9.01 -16.93
CA LYS A 36 12.98 8.88 -16.04
C LYS A 36 13.93 7.74 -16.43
N GLY A 37 13.67 7.05 -17.54
CA GLY A 37 14.52 6.00 -18.10
C GLY A 37 14.23 4.60 -17.56
N CYS A 38 13.12 4.40 -16.85
CA CYS A 38 12.75 3.08 -16.34
C CYS A 38 11.87 2.31 -17.33
N GLU A 39 12.21 1.05 -17.60
CA GLU A 39 11.35 0.14 -18.36
C GLU A 39 10.34 -0.54 -17.43
N ILE A 40 9.06 -0.47 -17.78
CA ILE A 40 7.97 -1.04 -16.97
C ILE A 40 7.62 -2.44 -17.49
N GLY A 41 8.07 -3.48 -16.79
CA GLY A 41 7.70 -4.86 -17.11
C GLY A 41 6.36 -5.30 -16.52
N ALA A 42 5.99 -4.76 -15.36
CA ALA A 42 4.76 -5.11 -14.68
C ALA A 42 4.21 -3.97 -13.81
N VAL A 43 2.89 -3.93 -13.67
CA VAL A 43 2.15 -3.08 -12.74
C VAL A 43 1.32 -3.99 -11.84
N VAL A 44 1.54 -3.88 -10.52
CA VAL A 44 0.83 -4.67 -9.51
C VAL A 44 -0.15 -3.76 -8.76
N ARG A 45 -1.43 -4.12 -8.76
CA ARG A 45 -2.51 -3.33 -8.13
C ARG A 45 -3.50 -4.24 -7.43
N ASP A 46 -3.93 -3.86 -6.24
CA ASP A 46 -5.07 -4.53 -5.57
C ASP A 46 -6.39 -4.23 -6.30
N ASP A 47 -7.47 -4.86 -5.86
CA ASP A 47 -8.82 -4.66 -6.43
C ASP A 47 -9.66 -3.71 -5.55
N ALA A 48 -9.01 -2.88 -4.71
CA ALA A 48 -9.73 -1.93 -3.87
C ALA A 48 -10.43 -0.85 -4.73
N GLY A 49 -11.70 -0.57 -4.45
CA GLY A 49 -12.47 0.43 -5.19
C GLY A 49 -12.61 0.09 -6.68
N GLN A 50 -12.16 0.99 -7.55
CA GLN A 50 -12.19 0.80 -9.01
C GLN A 50 -10.85 0.34 -9.60
N CYS A 51 -9.92 -0.11 -8.75
CA CYS A 51 -8.60 -0.55 -9.20
C CYS A 51 -8.62 -1.77 -10.13
N ASP A 52 -9.54 -2.74 -9.95
CA ASP A 52 -9.70 -3.88 -10.87
C ASP A 52 -10.08 -3.39 -12.28
N ARG A 53 -11.08 -2.49 -12.36
CA ARG A 53 -11.54 -1.93 -13.62
C ARG A 53 -10.43 -1.15 -14.32
N ALA A 54 -9.72 -0.31 -13.59
CA ALA A 54 -8.56 0.43 -14.11
C ALA A 54 -7.47 -0.52 -14.61
N ARG A 55 -7.18 -1.61 -13.88
CA ARG A 55 -6.19 -2.62 -14.27
C ARG A 55 -6.56 -3.28 -15.61
N ARG A 56 -7.85 -3.63 -15.81
CA ARG A 56 -8.34 -4.20 -17.08
C ARG A 56 -8.24 -3.20 -18.25
N ILE A 57 -8.58 -1.93 -18.01
CA ILE A 57 -8.44 -0.86 -19.02
C ILE A 57 -6.98 -0.70 -19.43
N LEU A 58 -6.07 -0.61 -18.46
CA LEU A 58 -4.64 -0.44 -18.72
C LEU A 58 -4.02 -1.65 -19.44
N ALA A 59 -4.46 -2.87 -19.11
CA ALA A 59 -4.02 -4.08 -19.82
C ALA A 59 -4.37 -4.04 -21.32
N LEU A 60 -5.51 -3.43 -21.67
CA LEU A 60 -5.89 -3.22 -23.07
C LEU A 60 -5.06 -2.12 -23.74
N ARG A 61 -4.74 -1.04 -23.02
CA ARG A 61 -3.95 0.09 -23.54
C ARG A 61 -2.46 -0.24 -23.69
N HIS A 62 -1.90 -1.07 -22.82
CA HIS A 62 -0.49 -1.41 -22.79
C HIS A 62 -0.26 -2.94 -22.84
N PRO A 63 -0.47 -3.58 -23.99
CA PRO A 63 -0.42 -5.04 -24.11
C PRO A 63 0.98 -5.65 -23.87
N ARG A 64 2.03 -4.82 -23.80
CA ARG A 64 3.41 -5.25 -23.52
C ARG A 64 3.77 -5.24 -22.03
N ILE A 65 2.88 -4.77 -21.16
CA ILE A 65 3.11 -4.66 -19.71
C ILE A 65 2.21 -5.67 -19.00
N ALA A 66 2.77 -6.40 -18.03
CA ALA A 66 1.98 -7.33 -17.24
C ALA A 66 1.19 -6.60 -16.14
N PHE A 67 -0.13 -6.67 -16.18
CA PHE A 67 -1.00 -6.10 -15.14
C PHE A 67 -1.47 -7.18 -14.16
N ILE A 68 -0.90 -7.17 -12.97
CA ILE A 68 -1.00 -8.27 -11.99
C ILE A 68 -1.86 -7.81 -10.80
N HIS A 69 -2.71 -8.72 -10.31
CA HIS A 69 -3.46 -8.50 -9.08
C HIS A 69 -2.55 -8.56 -7.84
N GLY A 70 -2.64 -7.55 -6.98
CA GLY A 70 -1.88 -7.43 -5.75
C GLY A 70 -2.63 -8.00 -4.54
N PHE A 71 -2.13 -9.11 -3.99
CA PHE A 71 -2.74 -9.80 -2.86
C PHE A 71 -2.56 -9.12 -1.49
N ALA A 72 -1.86 -7.99 -1.41
CA ALA A 72 -1.57 -7.35 -0.12
C ALA A 72 -2.87 -7.00 0.64
N HIS A 73 -3.88 -6.50 -0.08
CA HIS A 73 -5.18 -6.19 0.50
C HIS A 73 -5.93 -7.47 0.93
N ASP A 74 -5.92 -8.49 0.09
CA ASP A 74 -6.59 -9.77 0.34
C ASP A 74 -5.99 -10.50 1.55
N ILE A 75 -4.67 -10.53 1.68
CA ILE A 75 -3.98 -11.11 2.82
C ILE A 75 -4.35 -10.36 4.10
N ASN A 76 -4.37 -9.02 4.06
CA ASN A 76 -4.80 -8.22 5.20
C ASN A 76 -6.25 -8.53 5.62
N ASN A 77 -7.16 -8.69 4.65
CA ASN A 77 -8.55 -9.05 4.93
C ASN A 77 -8.69 -10.49 5.45
N LEU A 78 -7.89 -11.43 4.92
CA LEU A 78 -7.82 -12.80 5.40
C LEU A 78 -7.37 -12.84 6.86
N VAL A 79 -6.27 -12.16 7.19
CA VAL A 79 -5.75 -12.09 8.55
C VAL A 79 -6.79 -11.47 9.49
N LYS A 80 -7.43 -10.36 9.09
CA LYS A 80 -8.53 -9.76 9.87
C LYS A 80 -9.67 -10.73 10.10
N SER A 81 -10.06 -11.50 9.08
CA SER A 81 -11.12 -12.50 9.18
C SER A 81 -10.75 -13.62 10.17
N VAL A 82 -9.55 -14.19 10.04
CA VAL A 82 -9.02 -15.22 10.95
C VAL A 82 -8.99 -14.73 12.39
N LEU A 83 -8.49 -13.52 12.63
CA LEU A 83 -8.42 -12.94 13.96
C LEU A 83 -9.81 -12.66 14.56
N ASN A 84 -10.85 -12.53 13.73
CA ASN A 84 -12.23 -12.33 14.18
C ASN A 84 -13.00 -13.64 14.44
N THR A 85 -12.33 -14.80 14.39
CA THR A 85 -12.91 -16.12 14.69
C THR A 85 -12.83 -16.45 16.20
N SER A 86 -12.39 -17.66 16.58
CA SER A 86 -12.18 -18.07 17.98
C SER A 86 -11.18 -17.19 18.73
N PHE A 87 -10.30 -16.48 17.99
CA PHE A 87 -9.31 -15.56 18.54
C PHE A 87 -9.86 -14.16 18.85
N ARG A 88 -11.12 -13.86 18.50
CA ARG A 88 -11.67 -12.49 18.54
C ARG A 88 -11.46 -11.77 19.87
N THR A 89 -11.71 -12.44 20.99
CA THR A 89 -11.56 -11.83 22.33
C THR A 89 -10.10 -11.52 22.63
N LEU A 90 -9.20 -12.47 22.36
CA LEU A 90 -7.76 -12.30 22.57
C LEU A 90 -7.20 -11.21 21.66
N THR A 91 -7.58 -11.18 20.38
CA THR A 91 -7.16 -10.14 19.45
C THR A 91 -7.64 -8.76 19.89
N LYS A 92 -8.89 -8.64 20.38
CA LYS A 92 -9.40 -7.36 20.90
C LYS A 92 -8.62 -6.88 22.12
N GLN A 93 -8.31 -7.77 23.05
CA GLN A 93 -7.53 -7.42 24.25
C GLN A 93 -6.09 -7.03 23.88
N ALA A 94 -5.44 -7.78 23.01
CA ALA A 94 -4.09 -7.47 22.53
C ALA A 94 -4.05 -6.13 21.76
N SER A 95 -5.04 -5.88 20.91
CA SER A 95 -5.19 -4.61 20.19
C SER A 95 -5.39 -3.45 21.15
N LEU A 96 -6.30 -3.59 22.13
CA LEU A 96 -6.53 -2.58 23.17
C LEU A 96 -5.25 -2.28 23.96
N ALA A 97 -4.56 -3.32 24.44
CA ALA A 97 -3.31 -3.15 25.17
C ALA A 97 -2.25 -2.40 24.34
N THR A 98 -2.10 -2.75 23.06
CA THR A 98 -1.18 -2.07 22.13
C THR A 98 -1.54 -0.61 21.94
N VAL A 99 -2.82 -0.30 21.71
CA VAL A 99 -3.31 1.07 21.53
C VAL A 99 -3.11 1.89 22.82
N THR A 100 -3.46 1.32 23.98
CA THR A 100 -3.27 1.98 25.28
C THR A 100 -1.79 2.27 25.53
N LEU A 101 -0.91 1.30 25.31
CA LEU A 101 0.53 1.46 25.48
C LEU A 101 1.11 2.51 24.53
N ASN A 102 0.70 2.51 23.26
CA ASN A 102 1.14 3.51 22.29
C ASN A 102 0.67 4.91 22.68
N ALA A 103 -0.59 5.05 23.11
CA ALA A 103 -1.14 6.32 23.58
C ALA A 103 -0.42 6.82 24.84
N SER A 104 -0.12 5.94 25.81
CA SER A 104 0.56 6.30 27.05
C SER A 104 2.05 6.58 26.86
N SER A 105 2.69 5.88 25.91
CA SER A 105 4.15 5.89 25.73
C SER A 105 4.62 6.83 24.61
N PHE A 106 3.71 7.46 23.86
CA PHE A 106 4.05 8.33 22.72
C PHE A 106 5.10 9.40 23.05
N LYS A 107 5.05 9.99 24.25
CA LYS A 107 6.06 10.97 24.71
C LYS A 107 7.37 10.33 25.19
N TRP A 108 7.31 9.12 25.74
CA TRP A 108 8.46 8.40 26.28
C TRP A 108 9.28 7.71 25.19
N LEU A 109 8.63 7.20 24.14
CA LEU A 109 9.27 6.53 23.01
C LEU A 109 10.20 7.49 22.25
N VAL A 110 9.73 8.72 21.99
CA VAL A 110 10.53 9.78 21.35
C VAL A 110 11.75 10.16 22.19
N ARG A 111 11.58 10.25 23.52
CA ARG A 111 12.69 10.54 24.44
C ARG A 111 13.69 9.41 24.54
N ALA A 112 13.23 8.15 24.56
CA ALA A 112 14.10 6.97 24.57
C ALA A 112 14.92 6.85 23.28
N GLN A 113 14.31 7.15 22.12
CA GLN A 113 15.02 7.19 20.84
C GLN A 113 16.04 8.33 20.79
N ALA A 114 15.72 9.53 21.29
CA ALA A 114 16.67 10.64 21.36
C ALA A 114 17.89 10.35 22.24
N LEU A 115 17.69 9.63 23.36
CA LEU A 115 18.78 9.21 24.24
C LEU A 115 19.66 8.13 23.61
N GLY A 116 19.07 7.19 22.85
CA GLY A 116 19.82 6.16 22.13
C GLY A 116 20.66 6.71 20.97
N SER A 117 20.18 7.75 20.28
CA SER A 117 20.93 8.42 19.19
C SER A 117 22.00 9.40 19.69
N SER A 118 21.93 9.88 20.93
CA SER A 118 22.96 10.71 21.56
C SER A 118 24.10 9.89 22.18
N ALA A 119 23.94 8.57 22.27
CA ALA A 119 24.93 7.65 22.83
C ALA A 119 25.93 7.12 21.77
N TYR A 120 25.84 7.60 20.53
CA TYR A 120 26.78 7.34 19.43
C TYR A 120 27.20 8.64 18.77
#